data_AF-D5CLE3-F1
#
_entry.id   AF-D5CLE3-F1
#
_cell.length_a   1.000
_cell.length_b   1.000
_cell.length_c   1.000
_cell.angle_alpha   90.00
_cell.angle_beta   90.00
_cell.angle_gamma   90.00
#
_symmetry.space_group_name_H-M   'P 1'
#
loop_
_entity.id
_entity.type
_entity.pdbx_description
1 polymer ?
#
loop_
_entity_poly.entity_id
_entity_poly.type
_entity_poly.pdbx_seq_one_letter_code
_entity_poly.pdbx_strand_id
1 'polypeptide(L)'
;MFKTLLLLLLSISLAHAAETDKTAAAIKDTLIKNYEQLIGPVDQVNKSPIPGLYEVVTGDHIFYTDKTAQYLIDGQMFDLKGRQNITQARSQKLFAIDFSKLPLELAVKKVKGNGSRKMAYFADPNCGFCKKLEHELQNVNDVTLYLFLYPIFQGSAEKVQDIWCSADKAKTWDDLMLNGVQPKAAKCDAPIAQVLALGKSLRVNGTPALIFANGVINPGYMPAADLNKALDANNK
;
A
#
# COMPACT_ATOMS: atom_id res chain seq x y z
N MET A 1 50.07 -45.96 15.55
CA MET A 1 48.62 -45.97 15.84
C MET A 1 48.23 -44.59 16.37
N PHE A 2 47.43 -43.88 15.58
CA PHE A 2 46.43 -42.87 15.98
C PHE A 2 46.66 -42.00 17.23
N LYS A 3 46.79 -40.67 17.03
CA LYS A 3 45.95 -39.60 17.63
C LYS A 3 46.76 -38.33 17.88
N THR A 4 46.79 -37.40 16.92
CA THR A 4 46.81 -35.95 17.18
C THR A 4 46.67 -35.17 15.87
N LEU A 5 45.45 -35.12 15.33
CA LEU A 5 45.13 -34.17 14.25
C LEU A 5 43.63 -33.83 14.31
N LEU A 6 43.22 -33.03 15.29
CA LEU A 6 41.86 -32.46 15.31
C LEU A 6 41.80 -31.22 16.20
N LEU A 7 42.29 -30.08 15.71
CA LEU A 7 42.10 -28.78 16.38
C LEU A 7 42.33 -27.62 15.42
N LEU A 8 41.54 -27.51 14.36
CA LEU A 8 41.55 -26.30 13.52
C LEU A 8 40.31 -26.21 12.60
N LEU A 9 39.10 -26.05 13.14
CA LEU A 9 37.88 -25.83 12.33
C LEU A 9 36.76 -25.14 13.14
N LEU A 10 37.08 -24.10 13.92
CA LEU A 10 36.06 -23.35 14.69
C LEU A 10 36.25 -21.83 14.63
N SER A 11 36.56 -21.27 13.45
CA SER A 11 36.79 -19.81 13.32
C SER A 11 36.28 -19.16 12.03
N ILE A 12 35.41 -19.81 11.24
CA ILE A 12 34.95 -19.25 9.94
C ILE A 12 33.57 -18.55 10.02
N SER A 13 32.82 -18.68 11.11
CA SER A 13 31.43 -18.19 11.16
C SER A 13 31.26 -16.69 11.45
N LEU A 14 32.31 -15.97 11.87
CA LEU A 14 32.23 -14.54 12.25
C LEU A 14 32.54 -13.56 11.11
N ALA A 15 33.18 -14.01 10.02
CA ALA A 15 33.57 -13.11 8.92
C ALA A 15 32.37 -12.70 8.04
N HIS A 16 31.37 -13.57 7.90
CA HIS A 16 30.23 -13.33 7.01
C HIS A 16 29.27 -12.23 7.48
N ALA A 17 29.23 -11.93 8.80
CA ALA A 17 28.37 -10.88 9.33
C ALA A 17 28.97 -9.47 9.15
N ALA A 18 30.29 -9.33 9.30
CA ALA A 18 30.98 -8.04 9.18
C ALA A 18 31.14 -7.56 7.72
N GLU A 19 31.20 -8.48 6.76
CA GLU A 19 31.27 -8.16 5.33
C GLU A 19 29.93 -7.61 4.78
N THR A 20 28.84 -8.00 5.44
CA THR A 20 27.47 -7.56 5.13
C THR A 20 27.25 -6.08 5.34
N ASP A 21 27.63 -5.57 6.51
CA ASP A 21 27.39 -4.17 6.88
C ASP A 21 28.22 -3.22 6.02
N LYS A 22 29.46 -3.62 5.68
CA LYS A 22 30.32 -2.82 4.81
C LYS A 22 29.76 -2.67 3.40
N THR A 23 29.20 -3.73 2.84
CA THR A 23 28.65 -3.69 1.49
C THR A 23 27.39 -2.82 1.43
N ALA A 24 26.46 -3.00 2.38
CA ALA A 24 25.25 -2.18 2.45
C ALA A 24 25.57 -0.69 2.66
N ALA A 25 26.55 -0.37 3.50
CA ALA A 25 27.03 1.00 3.69
C ALA A 25 27.62 1.59 2.40
N ALA A 26 28.48 0.85 1.69
CA ALA A 26 29.08 1.31 0.43
C ALA A 26 28.04 1.55 -0.69
N ILE A 27 27.00 0.71 -0.77
CA ILE A 27 25.86 0.90 -1.66
C ILE A 27 25.13 2.19 -1.29
N LYS A 28 24.79 2.36 0.00
CA LYS A 28 24.10 3.55 0.49
C LYS A 28 24.86 4.84 0.16
N ASP A 29 26.16 4.87 0.42
CA ASP A 29 27.02 6.03 0.13
C ASP A 29 27.05 6.34 -1.38
N THR A 30 27.13 5.31 -2.22
CA THR A 30 27.15 5.45 -3.68
C THR A 30 25.83 6.02 -4.21
N LEU A 31 24.70 5.52 -3.68
CA LEU A 31 23.36 5.99 -4.04
C LEU A 31 23.12 7.43 -3.59
N ILE A 32 23.47 7.78 -2.36
CA ILE A 32 23.35 9.16 -1.86
C ILE A 32 24.19 10.11 -2.70
N LYS A 33 25.47 9.78 -2.92
CA LYS A 33 26.41 10.66 -3.61
C LYS A 33 26.05 10.92 -5.07
N ASN A 34 25.56 9.91 -5.78
CA ASN A 34 25.43 9.97 -7.24
C ASN A 34 23.98 9.98 -7.74
N TYR A 35 23.02 9.50 -6.95
CA TYR A 35 21.67 9.18 -7.42
C TYR A 35 20.52 9.65 -6.51
N GLU A 36 20.80 10.36 -5.40
CA GLU A 36 19.76 10.86 -4.48
C GLU A 36 18.72 11.74 -5.19
N GLN A 37 19.13 12.53 -6.18
CA GLN A 37 18.22 13.35 -6.99
C GLN A 37 17.22 12.53 -7.81
N LEU A 38 17.55 11.27 -8.12
CA LEU A 38 16.70 10.37 -8.90
C LEU A 38 15.75 9.56 -7.99
N ILE A 39 16.25 9.05 -6.86
CA ILE A 39 15.54 8.07 -6.03
C ILE A 39 15.03 8.62 -4.69
N GLY A 40 15.38 9.86 -4.36
CA GLY A 40 15.13 10.46 -3.06
C GLY A 40 16.14 10.05 -1.99
N PRO A 41 15.93 10.47 -0.73
CA PRO A 41 16.83 10.17 0.37
C PRO A 41 16.89 8.66 0.64
N VAL A 42 18.10 8.13 0.86
CA VAL A 42 18.29 6.70 1.14
C VAL A 42 18.26 6.44 2.64
N ASP A 43 17.18 5.84 3.11
CA ASP A 43 17.00 5.55 4.53
C ASP A 43 17.75 4.30 4.95
N GLN A 44 17.57 3.19 4.22
CA GLN A 44 18.14 1.89 4.55
C GLN A 44 18.59 1.16 3.29
N VAL A 45 19.66 0.37 3.44
CA VAL A 45 20.05 -0.64 2.45
C VAL A 45 20.14 -1.97 3.17
N ASN A 46 19.34 -2.95 2.72
CA ASN A 46 19.23 -4.27 3.32
C ASN A 46 19.57 -5.35 2.28
N LYS A 47 19.98 -6.53 2.74
CA LYS A 47 20.05 -7.69 1.84
C LYS A 47 18.66 -8.10 1.39
N SER A 48 18.49 -8.43 0.11
CA SER A 48 17.30 -9.12 -0.35
C SER A 48 17.46 -10.65 -0.22
N PRO A 49 16.37 -11.43 -0.32
CA PRO A 49 16.44 -12.89 -0.39
C PRO A 49 17.15 -13.42 -1.65
N ILE A 50 17.35 -12.59 -2.68
CA ILE A 50 18.07 -12.96 -3.90
C ILE A 50 19.56 -12.60 -3.71
N PRO A 51 20.49 -13.57 -3.78
CA PRO A 51 21.91 -13.30 -3.63
C PRO A 51 22.41 -12.26 -4.64
N GLY A 52 23.17 -11.28 -4.14
CA GLY A 52 23.75 -10.19 -4.97
C GLY A 52 22.81 -8.99 -5.19
N LEU A 53 21.54 -9.10 -4.79
CA LEU A 53 20.56 -8.02 -4.87
C LEU A 53 20.27 -7.45 -3.47
N TYR A 54 20.19 -6.13 -3.39
CA TYR A 54 19.98 -5.37 -2.17
C TYR A 54 18.68 -4.58 -2.27
N GLU A 55 17.93 -4.57 -1.18
CA GLU A 55 16.76 -3.72 -0.98
C GLU A 55 17.23 -2.32 -0.57
N VAL A 56 16.70 -1.29 -1.22
CA VAL A 56 16.98 0.11 -0.93
C VAL A 56 15.66 0.77 -0.54
N VAL A 57 15.58 1.25 0.69
CA VAL A 57 14.40 1.96 1.22
C VAL A 57 14.64 3.46 1.07
N THR A 58 13.72 4.15 0.38
CA THR A 58 13.79 5.61 0.19
C THR A 58 12.43 6.26 0.47
N GLY A 59 12.35 7.04 1.55
CA GLY A 59 11.09 7.56 2.09
C GLY A 59 10.06 6.44 2.27
N ASP A 60 9.12 6.37 1.35
CA ASP A 60 8.00 5.45 1.24
C ASP A 60 8.03 4.61 -0.05
N HIS A 61 9.23 4.38 -0.61
CA HIS A 61 9.46 3.48 -1.74
C HIS A 61 10.54 2.43 -1.44
N ILE A 62 10.45 1.30 -2.14
CA ILE A 62 11.48 0.24 -2.09
C ILE A 62 11.99 0.02 -3.52
N PHE A 63 13.28 0.25 -3.71
CA PHE A 63 14.01 -0.14 -4.91
C PHE A 63 14.87 -1.39 -4.63
N TYR A 64 15.38 -1.98 -5.71
CA TYR A 64 16.42 -2.99 -5.63
C TYR A 64 17.63 -2.61 -6.45
N THR A 65 18.82 -3.01 -6.00
CA THR A 65 20.07 -2.72 -6.70
C THR A 65 21.07 -3.85 -6.55
N ASP A 66 22.04 -3.92 -7.47
CA ASP A 66 23.16 -4.84 -7.36
C ASP A 66 24.23 -4.30 -6.38
N LYS A 67 25.22 -5.13 -6.05
CA LYS A 67 26.23 -4.78 -5.03
C LYS A 67 27.06 -3.52 -5.31
N THR A 68 27.13 -3.06 -6.56
CA THR A 68 27.90 -1.86 -6.94
C THR A 68 27.03 -0.62 -7.12
N ALA A 69 25.72 -0.72 -6.89
CA ALA A 69 24.75 0.33 -7.19
C ALA A 69 24.73 0.78 -8.67
N GLN A 70 25.09 -0.12 -9.60
CA GLN A 70 25.16 0.18 -11.03
C GLN A 70 23.77 0.14 -11.68
N TYR A 71 22.91 -0.77 -11.23
CA TYR A 71 21.56 -0.94 -11.76
C TYR A 71 20.52 -0.71 -10.67
N LEU A 72 19.45 0.00 -11.01
CA LEU A 72 18.30 0.20 -10.15
C LEU A 72 17.09 -0.51 -10.74
N ILE A 73 16.37 -1.24 -9.91
CA ILE A 73 15.13 -1.94 -10.25
C ILE A 73 14.02 -1.32 -9.41
N ASP A 74 13.07 -0.71 -10.09
CA ASP A 74 11.80 -0.29 -9.49
C ASP A 74 10.75 -1.35 -9.80
N GLY A 75 10.29 -2.08 -8.79
CA GLY A 75 9.37 -3.18 -9.01
C GLY A 75 9.05 -3.99 -7.76
N GLN A 76 8.35 -5.10 -7.99
CA GLN A 76 7.88 -5.99 -6.94
C GLN A 76 8.61 -7.34 -7.02
N MET A 77 9.01 -7.87 -5.86
CA MET A 77 9.62 -9.18 -5.71
C MET A 77 8.60 -10.16 -5.14
N PHE A 78 8.42 -11.27 -5.85
CA PHE A 78 7.51 -12.34 -5.45
C PHE A 78 8.32 -13.57 -5.03
N ASP A 79 8.05 -14.06 -3.81
CA ASP A 79 8.46 -15.39 -3.40
C ASP A 79 7.48 -16.39 -4.01
N LEU A 80 7.94 -17.14 -5.02
CA LEU A 80 7.10 -18.11 -5.73
C LEU A 80 6.81 -19.37 -4.88
N LYS A 81 7.69 -19.70 -3.93
CA LYS A 81 7.49 -20.85 -3.03
C LYS A 81 6.48 -20.51 -1.95
N GLY A 82 6.62 -19.34 -1.33
CA GLY A 82 5.66 -18.80 -0.36
C GLY A 82 4.40 -18.20 -1.00
N ARG A 83 4.38 -18.03 -2.33
CA ARG A 83 3.30 -17.42 -3.13
C ARG A 83 2.89 -16.04 -2.62
N GLN A 84 3.87 -15.21 -2.27
CA GLN A 84 3.64 -13.90 -1.67
C GLN A 84 4.50 -12.82 -2.32
N ASN A 85 3.97 -11.60 -2.39
CA ASN A 85 4.73 -10.42 -2.74
C ASN A 85 5.49 -9.92 -1.49
N ILE A 86 6.80 -10.14 -1.47
CA ILE A 86 7.63 -9.81 -0.31
C ILE A 86 7.99 -8.32 -0.26
N THR A 87 8.03 -7.63 -1.41
CA THR A 87 8.16 -6.16 -1.45
C THR A 87 6.94 -5.51 -0.83
N GLN A 88 5.73 -5.97 -1.18
CA GLN A 88 4.50 -5.50 -0.57
C GLN A 88 4.52 -5.74 0.95
N ALA A 89 4.79 -6.96 1.40
CA ALA A 89 4.83 -7.28 2.84
C ALA A 89 5.86 -6.42 3.60
N ARG A 90 6.98 -6.06 2.95
CA ARG A 90 7.97 -5.14 3.52
C ARG A 90 7.47 -3.70 3.57
N SER A 91 6.94 -3.20 2.46
CA SER A 91 6.36 -1.85 2.33
C SER A 91 5.25 -1.61 3.34
N GLN A 92 4.35 -2.58 3.53
CA GLN A 92 3.27 -2.52 4.52
C GLN A 92 3.78 -2.35 5.96
N LYS A 93 4.97 -2.87 6.28
CA LYS A 93 5.59 -2.69 7.60
C LYS A 93 6.34 -1.37 7.73
N LEU A 94 7.01 -0.94 6.67
CA LEU A 94 7.86 0.25 6.69
C LEU A 94 7.04 1.54 6.60
N PHE A 95 5.98 1.54 5.79
CA PHE A 95 5.25 2.74 5.40
C PHE A 95 3.79 2.73 5.86
N ALA A 96 3.49 1.95 6.91
CA ALA A 96 2.18 2.01 7.55
C ALA A 96 1.91 3.44 8.03
N ILE A 97 0.74 3.97 7.66
CA ILE A 97 0.33 5.30 8.11
C ILE A 97 -0.35 5.23 9.48
N ASP A 98 -0.47 6.37 10.15
CA ASP A 98 -1.36 6.45 11.29
C ASP A 98 -2.81 6.63 10.79
N PHE A 99 -3.61 5.56 10.82
CA PHE A 99 -5.01 5.60 10.38
C PHE A 99 -5.82 6.67 11.12
N SER A 100 -5.48 6.95 12.38
CA SER A 100 -6.18 7.95 13.18
C SER A 100 -5.97 9.39 12.68
N LYS A 101 -4.93 9.62 11.88
CA LYS A 101 -4.63 10.91 11.25
C LYS A 101 -5.29 11.10 9.89
N LEU A 102 -6.03 10.11 9.39
CA LEU A 102 -6.82 10.29 8.17
C LEU A 102 -7.92 11.34 8.42
N PRO A 103 -8.14 12.29 7.50
CA PRO A 103 -9.22 13.26 7.59
C PRO A 103 -10.55 12.61 7.20
N LEU A 104 -11.10 11.80 8.10
CA LEU A 104 -12.28 10.96 7.84
C LEU A 104 -13.57 11.77 7.55
N GLU A 105 -13.57 13.07 7.85
CA GLU A 105 -14.61 14.02 7.45
C GLU A 105 -14.68 14.23 5.93
N LEU A 106 -13.60 13.95 5.20
CA LEU A 106 -13.56 13.98 3.74
C LEU A 106 -14.04 12.66 3.10
N ALA A 107 -14.46 11.70 3.92
CA ALA A 107 -14.95 10.40 3.45
C ALA A 107 -16.46 10.24 3.64
N VAL A 108 -17.06 9.46 2.74
CA VAL A 108 -18.40 8.91 2.93
C VAL A 108 -18.30 7.71 3.87
N LYS A 109 -18.91 7.80 5.05
CA LYS A 109 -18.93 6.72 6.03
C LYS A 109 -20.05 5.73 5.72
N LYS A 110 -19.71 4.43 5.62
CA LYS A 110 -20.67 3.32 5.53
C LYS A 110 -20.43 2.38 6.72
N VAL A 111 -21.48 1.99 7.44
CA VAL A 111 -21.37 1.04 8.57
C VAL A 111 -22.15 -0.21 8.22
N LYS A 112 -21.51 -1.37 8.33
CA LYS A 112 -22.10 -2.68 8.10
C LYS A 112 -22.03 -3.52 9.38
N GLY A 113 -23.12 -4.20 9.73
CA GLY A 113 -23.22 -4.97 10.96
C GLY A 113 -22.89 -4.12 12.19
N ASN A 114 -22.05 -4.64 13.08
CA ASN A 114 -21.62 -3.92 14.28
C ASN A 114 -20.51 -2.88 14.05
N GLY A 115 -19.92 -2.81 12.85
CA GLY A 115 -18.89 -1.83 12.50
C GLY A 115 -17.55 -1.99 13.23
N SER A 116 -17.27 -3.14 13.84
CA SER A 116 -16.10 -3.38 14.70
C SER A 116 -14.75 -3.31 13.98
N ARG A 117 -14.71 -3.56 12.67
CA ARG A 117 -13.52 -3.44 11.83
C ARG A 117 -13.48 -2.11 11.11
N LYS A 118 -12.30 -1.54 10.82
CA LYS A 118 -12.18 -0.27 10.09
C LYS A 118 -11.36 -0.42 8.83
N MET A 119 -11.83 0.20 7.76
CA MET A 119 -11.08 0.36 6.52
C MET A 119 -11.43 1.68 5.87
N ALA A 120 -10.42 2.40 5.39
CA ALA A 120 -10.60 3.50 4.47
C ALA A 120 -10.22 3.05 3.07
N TYR A 121 -10.79 3.66 2.04
CA TYR A 121 -10.41 3.34 0.67
C TYR A 121 -10.69 4.49 -0.28
N PHE A 122 -9.83 4.62 -1.28
CA PHE A 122 -10.01 5.54 -2.38
C PHE A 122 -10.67 4.79 -3.53
N ALA A 123 -11.78 5.32 -4.04
CA ALA A 123 -12.47 4.72 -5.18
C ALA A 123 -12.99 5.79 -6.14
N ASP A 124 -13.00 5.43 -7.43
CA ASP A 124 -13.49 6.26 -8.51
C ASP A 124 -14.80 5.66 -9.09
N PRO A 125 -15.84 6.47 -9.36
CA PRO A 125 -17.12 5.97 -9.88
C PRO A 125 -17.05 5.35 -11.29
N ASN A 126 -16.05 5.70 -12.09
CA ASN A 126 -15.83 5.16 -13.43
C ASN A 126 -14.80 4.01 -13.47
N CYS A 127 -14.22 3.64 -12.33
CA CYS A 127 -13.25 2.55 -12.21
C CYS A 127 -13.94 1.18 -12.12
N GLY A 128 -13.67 0.30 -13.10
CA GLY A 128 -14.27 -1.05 -13.16
C GLY A 128 -13.90 -1.95 -11.97
N PHE A 129 -12.66 -1.89 -11.49
CA PHE A 129 -12.24 -2.65 -10.28
C PHE A 129 -12.86 -2.11 -9.00
N CYS A 130 -13.20 -0.83 -8.96
CA CYS A 130 -13.89 -0.20 -7.85
C CYS A 130 -15.34 -0.71 -7.77
N LYS A 131 -16.02 -0.85 -8.92
CA LYS A 131 -17.32 -1.53 -8.99
C LYS A 131 -17.24 -2.97 -8.51
N LYS A 132 -16.23 -3.73 -8.96
CA LYS A 132 -16.00 -5.09 -8.46
C LYS A 132 -15.81 -5.12 -6.94
N LEU A 133 -15.02 -4.20 -6.38
CA LEU A 133 -14.83 -4.10 -4.94
C LEU A 133 -16.14 -3.81 -4.20
N GLU A 134 -16.98 -2.90 -4.70
CA GLU A 134 -18.28 -2.61 -4.07
C GLU A 134 -19.20 -3.83 -4.03
N HIS A 135 -19.16 -4.69 -5.04
CA HIS A 135 -19.85 -5.98 -5.03
C HIS A 135 -19.27 -6.94 -3.98
N GLU A 136 -17.94 -7.04 -3.86
CA GLU A 136 -17.30 -7.85 -2.80
C GLU A 136 -17.67 -7.37 -1.40
N LEU A 137 -17.69 -6.04 -1.21
CA LEU A 137 -18.06 -5.42 0.05
C LEU A 137 -19.47 -5.78 0.49
N GLN A 138 -20.37 -6.19 -0.41
CA GLN A 138 -21.69 -6.72 -0.03
C GLN A 138 -21.59 -7.97 0.86
N ASN A 139 -20.56 -8.79 0.65
CA ASN A 139 -20.28 -10.02 1.39
C ASN A 139 -19.35 -9.82 2.61
N VAL A 140 -19.07 -8.57 2.98
CA VAL A 140 -18.27 -8.21 4.16
C VAL A 140 -19.17 -7.49 5.17
N ASN A 141 -19.21 -8.00 6.40
CA ASN A 141 -20.00 -7.44 7.51
C ASN A 141 -19.09 -6.88 8.61
N ASP A 142 -19.67 -6.32 9.68
CA ASP A 142 -18.94 -5.89 10.88
C ASP A 142 -17.76 -4.97 10.57
N VAL A 143 -17.99 -4.02 9.67
CA VAL A 143 -16.97 -3.11 9.16
C VAL A 143 -17.54 -1.69 9.02
N THR A 144 -16.76 -0.72 9.48
CA THR A 144 -16.91 0.70 9.18
C THR A 144 -15.98 1.05 8.03
N LEU A 145 -16.57 1.49 6.93
CA LEU A 145 -15.88 1.87 5.71
C LEU A 145 -15.85 3.40 5.59
N TYR A 146 -14.68 3.93 5.25
CA TYR A 146 -14.47 5.35 4.96
C TYR A 146 -14.07 5.50 3.49
N LEU A 147 -15.05 5.85 2.66
CA LEU A 147 -14.86 5.99 1.22
C LEU A 147 -14.41 7.41 0.88
N PHE A 148 -13.18 7.54 0.40
CA PHE A 148 -12.69 8.76 -0.24
C PHE A 148 -13.03 8.70 -1.73
N LEU A 149 -13.95 9.58 -2.17
CA LEU A 149 -14.32 9.70 -3.57
C LEU A 149 -13.16 10.34 -4.35
N TYR A 150 -12.47 9.57 -5.19
CA TYR A 150 -11.19 9.94 -5.80
C TYR A 150 -11.31 9.97 -7.33
N PRO A 151 -11.76 11.09 -7.94
CA PRO A 151 -12.08 11.19 -9.35
C PRO A 151 -10.83 11.38 -10.22
N ILE A 152 -10.12 10.31 -10.51
CA ILE A 152 -8.92 10.30 -11.36
C ILE A 152 -9.20 9.91 -12.82
N PHE A 153 -10.38 9.36 -13.12
CA PHE A 153 -10.81 9.06 -14.48
C PHE A 153 -11.61 10.21 -15.10
N GLN A 154 -11.62 10.28 -16.43
CA GLN A 154 -12.39 11.27 -17.18
C GLN A 154 -13.89 11.16 -16.84
N GLY A 155 -14.54 12.31 -16.61
CA GLY A 155 -15.97 12.37 -16.27
C GLY A 155 -16.32 11.91 -14.84
N SER A 156 -15.34 11.55 -14.01
CA SER A 156 -15.60 11.13 -12.63
C SER A 156 -15.90 12.28 -11.69
N ALA A 157 -15.32 13.46 -11.94
CA ALA A 157 -15.47 14.64 -11.06
C ALA A 157 -16.93 15.09 -10.92
N GLU A 158 -17.69 15.11 -12.02
CA GLU A 158 -19.13 15.46 -12.01
C GLU A 158 -19.94 14.45 -11.20
N LYS A 159 -19.69 13.15 -11.37
CA LYS A 159 -20.37 12.11 -10.58
C LYS A 159 -20.03 12.22 -9.10
N VAL A 160 -18.76 12.47 -8.77
CA VAL A 160 -18.34 12.67 -7.37
C VAL A 160 -19.02 13.89 -6.76
N GLN A 161 -19.14 15.00 -7.51
CA GLN A 161 -19.87 16.19 -7.10
C GLN A 161 -21.33 15.85 -6.79
N ASP A 162 -22.02 15.17 -7.70
CA ASP A 162 -23.44 14.82 -7.54
C ASP A 162 -23.66 13.85 -6.37
N ILE A 163 -22.78 12.85 -6.21
CA ILE A 163 -22.81 11.89 -5.10
C ILE A 163 -22.58 12.61 -3.77
N TRP A 164 -21.57 13.48 -3.70
CA TRP A 164 -21.25 14.20 -2.47
C TRP A 164 -22.36 15.16 -2.05
N CYS A 165 -22.99 15.81 -3.02
CA CYS A 165 -24.04 16.79 -2.77
C CYS A 165 -25.43 16.18 -2.61
N SER A 166 -25.57 14.86 -2.72
CA SER A 166 -26.84 14.20 -2.48
C SER A 166 -27.20 14.18 -0.99
N ALA A 167 -28.49 14.01 -0.71
CA ALA A 167 -29.00 13.89 0.65
C ALA A 167 -28.42 12.66 1.38
N ASP A 168 -28.19 11.56 0.66
CA ASP A 168 -27.56 10.34 1.16
C ASP A 168 -26.44 9.90 0.21
N LYS A 169 -25.22 10.31 0.56
CA LYS A 169 -24.00 10.05 -0.21
C LYS A 169 -23.73 8.55 -0.35
N ALA A 170 -23.93 7.80 0.74
CA ALA A 170 -23.67 6.37 0.80
C ALA A 170 -24.62 5.61 -0.13
N LYS A 171 -25.93 5.89 0.00
CA LYS A 171 -26.93 5.28 -0.88
C LYS A 171 -26.70 5.65 -2.35
N THR A 172 -26.40 6.91 -2.63
CA THR A 172 -26.20 7.39 -4.01
C THR A 172 -24.98 6.73 -4.66
N TRP A 173 -23.89 6.56 -3.90
CA TRP A 173 -22.74 5.80 -4.33
C TRP A 173 -23.09 4.33 -4.60
N ASP A 174 -23.78 3.66 -3.68
CA ASP A 174 -24.15 2.25 -3.81
C ASP A 174 -25.08 2.01 -5.01
N ASP A 175 -26.06 2.88 -5.21
CA ASP A 175 -26.97 2.84 -6.36
C ASP A 175 -26.21 2.94 -7.70
N LEU A 176 -25.21 3.82 -7.78
CA LEU A 176 -24.37 3.95 -8.97
C LEU A 176 -23.46 2.73 -9.16
N MET A 177 -22.78 2.31 -8.11
CA MET A 177 -21.70 1.32 -8.21
C MET A 177 -22.21 -0.11 -8.34
N LEU A 178 -23.34 -0.43 -7.72
CA LEU A 178 -23.94 -1.77 -7.74
C LEU A 178 -25.01 -1.91 -8.83
N ASN A 179 -25.78 -0.83 -9.08
CA ASN A 179 -26.98 -0.90 -9.91
C ASN A 179 -26.91 0.00 -11.16
N GLY A 180 -25.86 0.79 -11.32
CA GLY A 180 -25.67 1.66 -12.48
C GLY A 180 -26.59 2.89 -12.53
N VAL A 181 -27.31 3.18 -11.45
CA VAL A 181 -28.23 4.33 -11.38
C VAL A 181 -27.41 5.62 -11.32
N GLN A 182 -27.63 6.53 -12.27
CA GLN A 182 -26.88 7.79 -12.29
C GLN A 182 -27.34 8.72 -11.16
N PRO A 183 -26.40 9.41 -10.48
CA PRO A 183 -26.75 10.39 -9.47
C PRO A 183 -27.47 11.58 -10.12
N LYS A 184 -28.33 12.26 -9.34
CA LYS A 184 -28.97 13.49 -9.81
C LYS A 184 -27.97 14.63 -9.72
N ALA A 185 -27.94 15.46 -10.76
CA ALA A 185 -27.12 16.67 -10.80
C ALA A 185 -27.34 17.53 -9.56
N ALA A 186 -26.27 17.84 -8.83
CA ALA A 186 -26.33 18.64 -7.61
C ALA A 186 -25.04 19.47 -7.43
N LYS A 187 -25.15 20.62 -6.77
CA LYS A 187 -24.02 21.53 -6.53
C LYS A 187 -23.93 21.91 -5.05
N CYS A 188 -22.73 21.81 -4.51
CA CYS A 188 -22.34 22.15 -3.14
C CYS A 188 -20.79 22.18 -3.07
N ASP A 189 -20.21 22.54 -1.94
CA ASP A 189 -18.76 22.54 -1.76
C ASP A 189 -18.23 21.12 -1.50
N ALA A 190 -18.05 20.33 -2.56
CA ALA A 190 -17.49 18.99 -2.46
C ALA A 190 -15.94 19.05 -2.30
N PRO A 191 -15.34 18.26 -1.38
CA PRO A 191 -13.92 18.35 -1.05
C PRO A 191 -13.01 17.64 -2.06
N ILE A 192 -13.35 17.67 -3.35
CA ILE A 192 -12.65 16.91 -4.41
C ILE A 192 -11.14 17.23 -4.42
N ALA A 193 -10.78 18.51 -4.36
CA ALA A 193 -9.38 18.93 -4.36
C ALA A 193 -8.60 18.43 -3.13
N GLN A 194 -9.26 18.41 -1.97
CA GLN A 194 -8.66 17.94 -0.71
C GLN A 194 -8.44 16.43 -0.73
N VAL A 195 -9.42 15.67 -1.24
CA VAL A 195 -9.31 14.22 -1.39
C VAL A 195 -8.25 13.84 -2.44
N LEU A 196 -8.15 14.60 -3.54
CA LEU A 196 -7.08 14.44 -4.53
C LEU A 196 -5.70 14.70 -3.92
N ALA A 197 -5.54 15.77 -3.13
CA ALA A 197 -4.30 16.08 -2.44
C ALA A 197 -3.93 15.01 -1.41
N LEU A 198 -4.90 14.52 -0.64
CA LEU A 198 -4.71 13.42 0.30
C LEU A 198 -4.22 12.16 -0.41
N GLY A 199 -4.90 11.73 -1.48
CA GLY A 199 -4.49 10.55 -2.25
C GLY A 199 -3.08 10.69 -2.81
N LYS A 200 -2.71 11.88 -3.31
CA LYS A 200 -1.32 12.15 -3.74
C LYS A 200 -0.32 12.04 -2.59
N SER A 201 -0.64 12.58 -1.41
CA SER A 201 0.24 12.51 -0.23
C SER A 201 0.42 11.08 0.29
N LEU A 202 -0.59 10.23 0.09
CA LEU A 202 -0.59 8.80 0.43
C LEU A 202 -0.14 7.90 -0.74
N ARG A 203 0.35 8.50 -1.84
CA ARG A 203 0.77 7.81 -3.07
C ARG A 203 -0.25 6.83 -3.65
N VAL A 204 -1.52 7.21 -3.60
CA VAL A 204 -2.60 6.51 -4.27
C VAL A 204 -2.50 6.76 -5.79
N ASN A 205 -1.78 5.85 -6.46
CA ASN A 205 -1.51 5.89 -7.91
C ASN A 205 -2.58 5.19 -8.75
N GLY A 206 -3.59 4.59 -8.12
CA GLY A 206 -4.69 3.90 -8.79
C GLY A 206 -5.82 3.58 -7.83
N THR A 207 -6.98 3.22 -8.38
CA THR A 207 -8.17 2.85 -7.61
C THR A 207 -8.65 1.43 -7.95
N PRO A 208 -9.21 0.69 -6.99
CA PRO A 208 -9.32 1.09 -5.59
C PRO A 208 -7.96 1.03 -4.87
N ALA A 209 -7.80 1.78 -3.79
CA ALA A 209 -6.67 1.65 -2.87
C ALA A 209 -7.21 1.53 -1.45
N LEU A 210 -6.88 0.44 -0.76
CA LEU A 210 -7.43 0.08 0.55
C LEU A 210 -6.44 0.49 1.64
N ILE A 211 -6.95 0.97 2.77
CA ILE A 211 -6.16 1.34 3.94
C ILE A 211 -6.80 0.70 5.16
N PHE A 212 -6.07 -0.19 5.83
CA PHE A 212 -6.55 -0.89 7.02
C PHE A 212 -6.25 -0.12 8.30
N ALA A 213 -6.91 -0.48 9.40
CA ALA A 213 -6.83 0.25 10.68
C ALA A 213 -5.40 0.37 11.23
N ASN A 214 -4.56 -0.62 10.98
CA ASN A 214 -3.15 -0.60 11.36
C ASN A 214 -2.25 0.24 10.43
N GLY A 215 -2.81 0.98 9.48
CA GLY A 215 -2.08 1.85 8.58
C GLY A 215 -1.62 1.23 7.27
N VAL A 216 -1.80 -0.07 7.09
CA VAL A 216 -1.37 -0.78 5.88
C VAL A 216 -2.18 -0.30 4.67
N ILE A 217 -1.48 0.21 3.65
CA ILE A 217 -2.06 0.53 2.35
C ILE A 217 -1.89 -0.66 1.41
N ASN A 218 -3.00 -1.13 0.82
CA ASN A 218 -3.03 -2.17 -0.18
C ASN A 218 -3.61 -1.62 -1.51
N PRO A 219 -2.80 -1.46 -2.55
CA PRO A 219 -3.28 -1.01 -3.84
C PRO A 219 -4.12 -2.10 -4.53
N GLY A 220 -5.15 -1.67 -5.24
CA GLY A 220 -5.97 -2.53 -6.08
C GLY A 220 -7.12 -3.23 -5.35
N TYR A 221 -7.88 -3.95 -6.16
CA TYR A 221 -9.04 -4.74 -5.75
C TYR A 221 -8.62 -5.97 -4.93
N MET A 222 -9.47 -6.36 -3.98
CA MET A 222 -9.32 -7.57 -3.18
C MET A 222 -10.66 -8.32 -3.10
N PRO A 223 -10.72 -9.64 -3.38
CA PRO A 223 -11.92 -10.45 -3.19
C PRO A 223 -12.37 -10.51 -1.73
N ALA A 224 -13.67 -10.71 -1.47
CA ALA A 224 -14.25 -10.68 -0.12
C ALA A 224 -13.58 -11.65 0.86
N ALA A 225 -13.17 -12.84 0.39
CA ALA A 225 -12.49 -13.82 1.24
C ALA A 225 -11.15 -13.30 1.76
N ASP A 226 -10.35 -12.66 0.90
CA ASP A 226 -9.07 -12.09 1.28
C ASP A 226 -9.24 -10.78 2.04
N LEU A 227 -10.28 -10.01 1.70
CA LEU A 227 -10.64 -8.78 2.41
C LEU A 227 -11.02 -9.05 3.86
N ASN A 228 -11.77 -10.11 4.15
CA ASN A 228 -12.06 -10.52 5.52
C ASN A 228 -10.79 -10.90 6.29
N LYS A 229 -9.90 -11.71 5.69
CA LYS A 229 -8.62 -12.06 6.31
C LYS A 229 -7.77 -10.81 6.61
N ALA A 230 -7.71 -9.88 5.65
CA ALA A 230 -6.95 -8.64 5.81
C ALA A 230 -7.57 -7.74 6.88
N LEU A 231 -8.90 -7.59 6.92
CA LEU A 231 -9.58 -6.85 7.98
C LEU A 231 -9.28 -7.44 9.35
N ASP A 232 -9.34 -8.76 9.50
CA ASP A 232 -9.10 -9.43 10.79
C ASP A 232 -7.63 -9.31 11.24
N ALA A 233 -6.70 -9.47 10.31
CA ALA A 233 -5.27 -9.35 10.59
C ALA A 233 -4.85 -7.91 10.96
N ASN A 234 -5.59 -6.91 10.47
CA ASN A 234 -5.23 -5.51 10.55
C ASN A 234 -6.20 -4.67 11.40
N ASN A 235 -7.04 -5.30 12.23
CA ASN A 235 -8.03 -4.61 13.08
C ASN A 235 -7.49 -4.02 14.40
N LYS A 236 -6.18 -3.73 14.47
CA LYS A 236 -5.52 -3.24 15.69
C LYS A 236 -5.12 -1.79 15.54
#